data_AF-A0AAV8WYK5-F1
#
_entry.id   AF-A0AAV8WYK5-F1
#
_cell.length_a   1.000
_cell.length_b   1.000
_cell.length_c   1.000
_cell.angle_alpha   90.00
_cell.angle_beta   90.00
_cell.angle_gamma   90.00
#
_symmetry.space_group_name_H-M   'P 1'
#
loop_
_entity.id
_entity.type
_entity.pdbx_description
1 polymer ?
#
loop_
_entity_poly.entity_id
_entity_poly.type
_entity_poly.pdbx_seq_one_letter_code
_entity_poly.pdbx_strand_id
1 'polypeptide(L)'
;MILAVYIDLEEEKDDEDDNKEYSKWSELPDLLLEKIFSYLKIREKYYASLVCRNWYRAFHLPYVWNRFILEDNTLTRSRFNYYSGWQYVLDHLRCQMCLSSVGKNFKYLTIDPMLNFYNLYEFMNMISWYTEQREQKENVELGVGSNIKYLKFTFPCNMTSRDDSERIRLFGTGGKLLAALKRLMGNLKKLKRLELIDLMLDPKEAQYLLDEVCETCCLTLRSLHVVNTTRVQYQMLHVGVFLNLQIVTERISTATVLLLAYHGRNLKWFFVRGNSVIIKCDWKQRADWTDEFYSWVKTNSRSYTLVEKEVSQILGYKWRFLTDKDFKRLDINLHDF
;
A
#
# COMPACT_ATOMS: atom_id res chain seq x y z
N MET A 1 -34.14 -3.02 -18.69
CA MET A 1 -34.31 -4.39 -19.20
C MET A 1 -32.97 -4.81 -19.77
N ILE A 2 -32.20 -5.63 -19.05
CA ILE A 2 -30.91 -6.15 -19.51
C ILE A 2 -31.13 -7.65 -19.71
N LEU A 3 -30.96 -8.13 -20.94
CA LEU A 3 -30.95 -9.54 -21.26
C LEU A 3 -29.79 -10.21 -20.51
N ALA A 4 -30.14 -11.12 -19.60
CA ALA A 4 -29.20 -12.12 -19.11
C ALA A 4 -28.85 -13.04 -20.28
N VAL A 5 -27.56 -13.24 -20.51
CA VAL A 5 -27.05 -14.26 -21.42
C VAL A 5 -27.44 -15.60 -20.81
N TYR A 6 -28.43 -16.25 -21.41
CA TYR A 6 -28.77 -17.66 -21.19
C TYR A 6 -27.52 -18.48 -21.52
N ILE A 7 -26.90 -19.06 -20.50
CA ILE A 7 -26.07 -20.24 -20.68
C ILE A 7 -27.09 -21.37 -20.77
N ASP A 8 -27.14 -22.07 -21.91
CA ASP A 8 -27.90 -23.31 -22.07
C ASP A 8 -27.42 -24.30 -20.99
N LEU A 9 -28.11 -24.29 -19.85
CA LEU A 9 -28.18 -25.44 -18.98
C LEU A 9 -29.17 -26.36 -19.69
N GLU A 10 -28.67 -27.46 -20.24
CA GLU A 10 -29.51 -28.59 -20.61
C GLU A 10 -30.45 -28.84 -19.41
N GLU A 11 -31.76 -28.75 -19.63
CA GLU A 11 -32.78 -29.04 -18.63
C GLU A 11 -32.68 -30.53 -18.26
N GLU A 12 -31.77 -30.86 -17.34
CA GLU A 12 -31.90 -32.06 -16.53
C GLU A 12 -33.19 -31.89 -15.73
N LYS A 13 -34.22 -32.65 -16.12
CA LYS A 13 -35.49 -32.72 -15.43
C LYS A 13 -35.22 -32.96 -13.94
N ASP A 14 -35.58 -31.98 -13.12
CA ASP A 14 -35.59 -32.10 -11.67
C ASP A 14 -36.57 -33.22 -11.26
N ASP A 15 -36.02 -34.41 -11.02
CA ASP A 15 -36.63 -35.32 -10.06
C ASP A 15 -36.48 -34.65 -8.68
N GLU A 16 -37.54 -33.95 -8.25
CA GLU A 16 -37.68 -33.42 -6.88
C GLU A 16 -37.70 -34.59 -5.89
N ASP A 17 -36.51 -35.08 -5.54
CA ASP A 17 -36.30 -36.00 -4.44
C ASP A 17 -36.50 -35.23 -3.12
N ASP A 18 -37.71 -35.34 -2.56
CA ASP A 18 -38.15 -34.77 -1.27
C ASP A 18 -37.25 -35.14 -0.07
N ASN A 19 -36.24 -36.00 -0.25
CA ASN A 19 -35.29 -36.43 0.78
C ASN A 19 -33.90 -35.77 0.71
N LYS A 20 -33.69 -34.71 -0.11
CA LYS A 20 -32.40 -33.99 -0.11
C LYS A 20 -32.20 -33.21 1.19
N GLU A 21 -31.42 -33.76 2.12
CA GLU A 21 -30.91 -33.03 3.29
C GLU A 21 -29.96 -31.91 2.84
N TYR A 22 -30.46 -30.67 2.79
CA TYR A 22 -29.62 -29.51 2.53
C TYR A 22 -28.69 -29.23 3.71
N SER A 23 -27.44 -28.96 3.38
CA SER A 23 -26.45 -28.54 4.37
C SER A 23 -26.77 -27.15 4.93
N LYS A 24 -26.62 -26.96 6.25
CA LYS A 24 -27.01 -25.75 7.00
C LYS A 24 -26.02 -24.57 6.84
N TRP A 25 -25.41 -24.41 5.66
CA TRP A 25 -24.47 -23.31 5.38
C TRP A 25 -25.10 -21.92 5.48
N SER A 26 -26.42 -21.83 5.35
CA SER A 26 -27.18 -20.61 5.55
C SER A 26 -27.18 -20.14 7.01
N GLU A 27 -26.95 -21.03 7.97
CA GLU A 27 -26.98 -20.75 9.42
C GLU A 27 -25.57 -20.53 10.01
N LEU A 28 -24.55 -20.45 9.16
CA LEU A 28 -23.17 -20.33 9.61
C LEU A 28 -22.96 -19.06 10.46
N PRO A 29 -22.27 -19.15 11.62
CA PRO A 29 -21.96 -17.99 12.45
C PRO A 29 -21.11 -16.94 11.73
N ASP A 30 -21.29 -15.67 12.11
CA ASP A 30 -20.59 -14.52 11.53
C ASP A 30 -19.07 -14.68 11.54
N LEU A 31 -18.49 -15.21 12.64
CA LEU A 31 -17.04 -15.42 12.76
C LEU A 31 -16.48 -16.34 11.66
N LEU A 32 -17.23 -17.39 11.28
CA LEU A 32 -16.82 -18.30 10.22
C LEU A 32 -17.04 -17.68 8.84
N LEU A 33 -18.16 -16.96 8.65
CA LEU A 33 -18.41 -16.24 7.41
C LEU A 33 -17.33 -15.17 7.18
N GLU A 34 -16.99 -14.35 8.16
CA GLU A 34 -15.91 -13.37 8.06
C GLU A 34 -14.58 -14.01 7.64
N LYS A 35 -14.27 -15.20 8.17
CA LYS A 35 -13.08 -15.95 7.79
C LYS A 35 -13.16 -16.49 6.36
N ILE A 36 -14.29 -17.05 5.93
CA ILE A 36 -14.49 -17.50 4.55
C ILE A 36 -14.34 -16.33 3.57
N PHE A 37 -15.07 -15.23 3.83
CA PHE A 37 -15.03 -14.02 3.02
C PHE A 37 -13.61 -13.40 2.98
N SER A 38 -12.78 -13.60 4.01
CA SER A 38 -11.39 -13.09 4.00
C SER A 38 -10.50 -13.70 2.91
N TYR A 39 -10.85 -14.88 2.39
CA TYR A 39 -10.13 -15.55 1.30
C TYR A 39 -10.62 -15.15 -0.10
N LEU A 40 -11.78 -14.49 -0.19
CA LEU A 40 -12.45 -14.19 -1.46
C LEU A 40 -12.03 -12.83 -2.04
N LYS A 41 -11.98 -12.75 -3.37
CA LYS A 41 -11.89 -11.50 -4.14
C LYS A 41 -13.22 -10.73 -4.07
N ILE A 42 -13.19 -9.43 -4.40
CA ILE A 42 -14.37 -8.55 -4.37
C ILE A 42 -15.54 -9.11 -5.18
N ARG A 43 -15.27 -9.65 -6.38
CA ARG A 43 -16.29 -10.25 -7.24
C ARG A 43 -16.91 -11.51 -6.61
N GLU A 44 -16.08 -12.34 -5.99
CA GLU A 44 -16.51 -13.57 -5.32
C GLU A 44 -17.31 -13.26 -4.06
N LYS A 45 -16.90 -12.26 -3.26
CA LYS A 45 -17.67 -11.74 -2.13
C LYS A 45 -19.08 -11.32 -2.56
N TYR A 46 -19.19 -10.63 -3.71
CA TYR A 46 -20.48 -10.21 -4.23
C TYR A 46 -21.37 -11.41 -4.60
N TYR A 47 -20.86 -12.40 -5.35
CA TYR A 47 -21.69 -13.57 -5.67
C TYR A 47 -22.04 -14.40 -4.43
N ALA A 48 -21.10 -14.55 -3.49
CA ALA A 48 -21.33 -15.21 -2.21
C ALA A 48 -22.46 -14.52 -1.42
N SER A 49 -22.56 -13.19 -1.47
CA SER A 49 -23.61 -12.46 -0.77
C SER A 49 -25.01 -12.63 -1.38
N LEU A 50 -25.11 -13.13 -2.61
CA LEU A 50 -26.39 -13.41 -3.28
C LEU A 50 -26.98 -14.78 -2.92
N VAL A 51 -26.23 -15.66 -2.26
CA VAL A 51 -26.64 -17.04 -1.98
C VAL A 51 -27.82 -17.09 -0.99
N CYS A 52 -27.75 -16.33 0.11
CA CYS A 52 -28.85 -16.25 1.08
C CYS A 52 -28.77 -14.99 1.94
N ARG A 53 -29.84 -14.67 2.68
CA ARG A 53 -29.92 -13.48 3.56
C ARG A 53 -28.79 -13.41 4.60
N ASN A 54 -28.39 -14.54 5.19
CA ASN A 54 -27.31 -14.55 6.19
C ASN A 54 -25.96 -14.16 5.58
N TRP A 55 -25.63 -14.69 4.40
CA TRP A 55 -24.41 -14.33 3.67
C TRP A 55 -24.44 -12.89 3.15
N TYR A 56 -25.62 -12.39 2.76
CA TYR A 56 -25.82 -10.96 2.46
C TYR A 56 -25.54 -10.07 3.67
N ARG A 57 -26.04 -10.43 4.86
CA ARG A 57 -25.72 -9.71 6.10
C ARG A 57 -24.21 -9.76 6.38
N ALA A 58 -23.61 -10.95 6.27
CA ALA A 58 -22.19 -11.15 6.54
C ALA A 58 -21.30 -10.34 5.59
N PHE A 59 -21.72 -10.14 4.35
CA PHE A 59 -21.03 -9.28 3.40
C PHE A 59 -20.79 -7.86 3.95
N HIS A 60 -21.69 -7.30 4.77
CA HIS A 60 -21.51 -5.96 5.32
C HIS A 60 -20.69 -5.92 6.63
N LEU A 61 -20.17 -7.06 7.09
CA LEU A 61 -19.39 -7.11 8.33
C LEU A 61 -18.03 -6.41 8.18
N PRO A 62 -17.52 -5.74 9.24
CA PRO A 62 -16.30 -4.96 9.14
C PRO A 62 -15.04 -5.77 8.79
N TYR A 63 -14.91 -7.00 9.27
CA TYR A 63 -13.70 -7.79 9.01
C TYR A 63 -13.61 -8.26 7.56
N VAL A 64 -14.76 -8.50 6.90
CA VAL A 64 -14.84 -8.87 5.48
C VAL A 64 -14.15 -7.83 4.59
N TRP A 65 -14.25 -6.56 4.94
CA TRP A 65 -13.70 -5.44 4.18
C TRP A 65 -12.45 -4.83 4.81
N ASN A 66 -11.81 -5.53 5.74
CA ASN A 66 -10.58 -5.02 6.35
C ASN A 66 -9.48 -4.80 5.29
N ARG A 67 -9.46 -5.62 4.23
CA ARG A 67 -8.46 -5.64 3.17
C ARG A 67 -9.15 -5.43 1.84
N PHE A 68 -8.70 -4.39 1.15
CA PHE A 68 -9.12 -4.05 -0.20
C PHE A 68 -7.92 -4.17 -1.13
N ILE A 69 -8.08 -4.95 -2.19
CA ILE A 69 -7.06 -5.14 -3.23
C ILE A 69 -7.63 -4.60 -4.53
N LEU A 70 -6.94 -3.61 -5.10
CA LEU A 70 -7.24 -3.03 -6.40
C LEU A 70 -6.39 -3.71 -7.46
N GLU A 71 -7.05 -4.51 -8.30
CA GLU A 71 -6.51 -5.15 -9.51
C GLU A 71 -7.07 -4.45 -10.77
N ASP A 72 -6.51 -4.72 -11.96
CA ASP A 72 -6.91 -4.09 -13.25
C ASP A 72 -8.42 -4.14 -13.54
N ASN A 73 -9.09 -5.22 -13.15
CA ASN A 73 -10.52 -5.44 -13.40
C ASN A 73 -11.41 -5.17 -12.17
N THR A 74 -10.85 -4.59 -11.10
CA THR A 74 -11.61 -4.30 -9.88
C THR A 74 -12.56 -3.14 -10.10
N LEU A 75 -13.86 -3.39 -9.87
CA LEU A 75 -14.93 -2.38 -10.02
C LEU A 75 -14.98 -1.77 -11.43
N THR A 76 -14.56 -2.50 -12.46
CA THR A 76 -14.62 -2.04 -13.85
C THR A 76 -15.91 -2.50 -14.55
N ARG A 77 -16.16 -1.90 -15.70
CA ARG A 77 -17.17 -2.33 -16.68
C ARG A 77 -16.53 -2.38 -18.07
N SER A 78 -17.02 -3.30 -18.88
CA SER A 78 -16.66 -3.35 -20.30
C SER A 78 -17.25 -2.16 -21.04
N ARG A 79 -16.42 -1.44 -21.81
CA ARG A 79 -16.82 -0.33 -22.68
C ARG A 79 -16.11 -0.48 -24.01
N PHE A 80 -16.86 -0.40 -25.10
CA PHE A 80 -16.28 -0.41 -26.44
C PHE A 80 -15.75 0.98 -26.81
N ASN A 81 -14.51 1.04 -27.29
CA ASN A 81 -13.84 2.21 -27.83
C ASN A 81 -13.55 1.96 -29.32
N TYR A 82 -13.98 2.87 -30.19
CA TYR A 82 -13.82 2.74 -31.65
C TYR A 82 -12.37 2.57 -32.10
N TYR A 83 -11.39 3.10 -31.37
CA TYR A 83 -9.97 3.04 -31.74
C TYR A 83 -9.21 1.89 -31.07
N SER A 84 -9.70 1.39 -29.94
CA SER A 84 -8.95 0.45 -29.09
C SER A 84 -9.76 -0.80 -28.69
N GLY A 85 -10.94 -0.99 -29.30
CA GLY A 85 -11.81 -2.13 -29.05
C GLY A 85 -12.43 -2.14 -27.65
N TRP A 86 -12.71 -3.35 -27.15
CA TRP A 86 -13.26 -3.54 -25.81
C TRP A 86 -12.22 -3.24 -24.74
N GLN A 87 -12.54 -2.31 -23.85
CA GLN A 87 -11.70 -1.92 -22.73
C GLN A 87 -12.47 -2.00 -21.42
N TYR A 88 -11.78 -2.36 -20.34
CA TYR A 88 -12.33 -2.31 -19.00
C TYR A 88 -12.05 -0.94 -18.37
N VAL A 89 -13.11 -0.18 -18.13
CA VAL A 89 -13.05 1.16 -17.53
C VAL A 89 -13.62 1.11 -16.13
N LEU A 90 -13.01 1.82 -15.19
CA LEU A 90 -13.51 1.94 -13.82
C LEU A 90 -14.96 2.45 -13.85
N ASP A 91 -15.86 1.70 -13.22
CA ASP A 91 -17.25 2.10 -13.08
C ASP A 91 -17.38 2.99 -11.83
N HIS A 92 -17.50 4.30 -12.07
CA HIS A 92 -17.57 5.29 -10.98
C HIS A 92 -18.77 5.06 -10.07
N LEU A 93 -19.92 4.61 -10.59
CA LEU A 93 -21.09 4.36 -9.77
C LEU A 93 -20.85 3.15 -8.86
N ARG A 94 -20.30 2.05 -9.39
CA ARG A 94 -19.93 0.87 -8.58
C ARG A 94 -18.89 1.23 -7.53
N CYS A 95 -17.88 2.01 -7.90
CA CYS A 95 -16.84 2.47 -6.99
C CYS A 95 -17.43 3.36 -5.89
N GLN A 96 -18.30 4.30 -6.24
CA GLN A 96 -19.00 5.15 -5.28
C GLN A 96 -19.83 4.33 -4.28
N MET A 97 -20.66 3.40 -4.77
CA MET A 97 -21.47 2.53 -3.90
C MET A 97 -20.60 1.67 -2.99
N CYS A 98 -19.49 1.13 -3.51
CA CYS A 98 -18.54 0.35 -2.72
C CYS A 98 -17.88 1.21 -1.61
N LEU A 99 -17.37 2.39 -1.96
CA LEU A 99 -16.71 3.28 -1.01
C LEU A 99 -17.68 3.76 0.07
N SER A 100 -18.89 4.15 -0.31
CA SER A 100 -19.92 4.54 0.66
C SER A 100 -20.28 3.36 1.57
N SER A 101 -20.61 2.18 1.03
CA SER A 101 -21.10 1.08 1.85
C SER A 101 -20.05 0.48 2.80
N VAL A 102 -18.83 0.27 2.31
CA VAL A 102 -17.81 -0.53 3.04
C VAL A 102 -16.46 0.18 3.19
N GLY A 103 -16.26 1.34 2.57
CA GLY A 103 -14.97 2.04 2.54
C GLY A 103 -14.46 2.51 3.91
N LYS A 104 -15.35 2.67 4.90
CA LYS A 104 -14.97 2.97 6.31
C LYS A 104 -14.27 1.82 7.02
N ASN A 105 -14.45 0.59 6.53
CA ASN A 105 -13.88 -0.63 7.11
C ASN A 105 -12.47 -0.93 6.58
N PHE A 106 -12.01 -0.21 5.55
CA PHE A 106 -10.71 -0.44 4.95
C PHE A 106 -9.58 -0.13 5.94
N LYS A 107 -8.78 -1.15 6.26
CA LYS A 107 -7.56 -1.04 7.08
C LYS A 107 -6.29 -1.29 6.26
N TYR A 108 -6.39 -2.15 5.25
CA TYR A 108 -5.30 -2.53 4.35
C TYR A 108 -5.72 -2.23 2.91
N LEU A 109 -5.06 -1.27 2.28
CA LEU A 109 -5.25 -0.93 0.88
C LEU A 109 -4.04 -1.43 0.09
N THR A 110 -4.26 -2.38 -0.82
CA THR A 110 -3.24 -2.87 -1.74
C THR A 110 -3.63 -2.48 -3.15
N ILE A 111 -2.74 -1.79 -3.84
CA ILE A 111 -2.83 -1.48 -5.26
C ILE A 111 -1.78 -2.35 -5.94
N ASP A 112 -2.27 -3.40 -6.60
CA ASP A 112 -1.42 -4.28 -7.41
C ASP A 112 -1.09 -3.60 -8.76
N PRO A 113 -0.08 -4.10 -9.50
CA PRO A 113 0.30 -3.51 -10.76
C PRO A 113 -0.89 -3.47 -11.75
N MET A 114 -1.26 -2.26 -12.19
CA MET A 114 -2.37 -2.02 -13.10
C MET A 114 -1.89 -1.45 -14.43
N LEU A 115 -2.21 -2.10 -15.54
CA LEU A 115 -1.90 -1.62 -16.89
C LEU A 115 -2.76 -0.41 -17.28
N ASN A 116 -3.98 -0.30 -16.72
CA ASN A 116 -4.85 0.84 -16.98
C ASN A 116 -4.61 1.98 -15.98
N PHE A 117 -3.64 2.86 -16.31
CA PHE A 117 -3.30 4.02 -15.48
C PHE A 117 -4.43 5.02 -15.29
N TYR A 118 -5.39 5.09 -16.22
CA TYR A 118 -6.55 5.96 -16.07
C TYR A 118 -7.46 5.45 -14.93
N ASN A 119 -7.78 4.15 -14.92
CA ASN A 119 -8.56 3.54 -13.83
C ASN A 119 -7.86 3.73 -12.48
N LEU A 120 -6.55 3.53 -12.44
CA LEU A 120 -5.74 3.73 -11.23
C LEU A 120 -5.81 5.18 -10.73
N TYR A 121 -5.60 6.15 -11.63
CA TYR A 121 -5.67 7.58 -11.33
C TYR A 121 -7.07 7.99 -10.80
N GLU A 122 -8.13 7.54 -11.46
CA GLU A 122 -9.52 7.84 -11.05
C GLU A 122 -9.81 7.25 -9.67
N PHE A 123 -9.43 5.98 -9.42
CA PHE A 123 -9.65 5.35 -8.13
C PHE A 123 -8.92 6.07 -6.98
N MET A 124 -7.65 6.44 -7.16
CA MET A 124 -6.88 7.17 -6.15
C MET A 124 -7.50 8.55 -5.86
N ASN A 125 -8.03 9.23 -6.88
CA ASN A 125 -8.71 10.51 -6.68
C ASN A 125 -10.06 10.35 -5.98
N MET A 126 -10.83 9.31 -6.31
CA MET A 126 -12.10 9.04 -5.64
C MET A 126 -11.88 8.80 -4.15
N ILE A 127 -10.97 7.91 -3.77
CA ILE A 127 -10.73 7.63 -2.35
C ILE A 127 -10.15 8.85 -1.62
N SER A 128 -9.28 9.62 -2.27
CA SER A 128 -8.74 10.87 -1.71
C SER A 128 -9.84 11.90 -1.46
N TRP A 129 -10.72 12.10 -2.44
CA TRP A 129 -11.86 13.00 -2.32
C TRP A 129 -12.77 12.59 -1.16
N TYR A 130 -13.02 11.29 -0.98
CA TYR A 130 -13.81 10.77 0.13
C TYR A 130 -13.14 10.98 1.49
N THR A 131 -11.81 10.77 1.58
CA THR A 131 -11.06 11.00 2.83
C THR A 131 -11.01 12.47 3.25
N GLU A 132 -11.16 13.39 2.31
CA GLU A 132 -11.14 14.84 2.57
C GLU A 132 -12.48 15.38 3.07
N GLN A 133 -13.57 14.63 2.91
CA GLN A 133 -14.89 15.07 3.36
C GLN A 133 -14.93 15.16 4.88
N ARG A 134 -15.27 16.35 5.39
CA ARG A 134 -15.34 16.65 6.83
C ARG A 134 -16.78 16.65 7.37
N GLU A 135 -17.77 16.81 6.51
CA GLU A 135 -19.17 16.91 6.86
C GLU A 135 -19.99 15.88 6.08
N GLN A 136 -20.99 15.32 6.73
CA GLN A 136 -21.91 14.39 6.10
C GLN A 136 -22.85 15.18 5.19
N LYS A 137 -22.68 15.01 3.88
CA LYS A 137 -23.59 15.57 2.87
C LYS A 137 -24.58 14.50 2.45
N GLU A 138 -25.68 14.90 1.83
CA GLU A 138 -26.57 13.96 1.15
C GLU A 138 -25.74 13.10 0.19
N ASN A 139 -25.77 11.77 0.41
CA ASN A 139 -25.04 10.76 -0.36
C ASN A 139 -23.52 10.62 -0.12
N VAL A 140 -22.97 11.23 0.92
CA VAL A 140 -21.54 11.11 1.28
C VAL A 140 -21.39 10.47 2.66
N GLU A 141 -20.89 9.23 2.71
CA GLU A 141 -20.52 8.60 3.98
C GLU A 141 -19.20 9.16 4.52
N LEU A 142 -19.19 9.53 5.80
CA LEU A 142 -17.99 9.94 6.50
C LEU A 142 -17.13 8.73 6.89
N GLY A 143 -15.81 8.93 6.89
CA GLY A 143 -14.86 7.96 7.42
C GLY A 143 -14.30 6.97 6.40
N VAL A 144 -14.70 7.04 5.13
CA VAL A 144 -14.04 6.30 4.05
C VAL A 144 -12.55 6.60 4.04
N GLY A 145 -11.72 5.55 4.06
CA GLY A 145 -10.26 5.67 4.08
C GLY A 145 -9.63 6.18 5.39
N SER A 146 -10.42 6.68 6.34
CA SER A 146 -9.94 7.23 7.62
C SER A 146 -9.26 6.20 8.54
N ASN A 147 -9.50 4.92 8.29
CA ASN A 147 -9.00 3.79 9.08
C ASN A 147 -7.89 3.00 8.40
N ILE A 148 -7.41 3.45 7.22
CA ILE A 148 -6.33 2.78 6.50
C ILE A 148 -5.04 2.91 7.31
N LYS A 149 -4.48 1.76 7.67
CA LYS A 149 -3.21 1.63 8.42
C LYS A 149 -2.08 1.10 7.54
N TYR A 150 -2.41 0.46 6.42
CA TYR A 150 -1.45 -0.10 5.48
C TYR A 150 -1.79 0.31 4.06
N LEU A 151 -0.83 0.88 3.36
CA LEU A 151 -0.89 1.14 1.93
C LEU A 151 0.28 0.42 1.26
N LYS A 152 -0.04 -0.43 0.28
CA LYS A 152 0.93 -0.99 -0.66
C LYS A 152 0.59 -0.53 -2.06
N PHE A 153 1.57 0.05 -2.74
CA PHE A 153 1.47 0.48 -4.12
C PHE A 153 2.60 -0.15 -4.93
N THR A 154 2.23 -0.92 -5.95
CA THR A 154 3.19 -1.54 -6.88
C THR A 154 2.91 -1.02 -8.28
N PHE A 155 3.91 -0.40 -8.91
CA PHE A 155 3.76 0.09 -10.27
C PHE A 155 4.22 -0.96 -11.29
N PRO A 156 3.53 -1.15 -12.43
CA PRO A 156 3.86 -2.18 -13.42
C PRO A 156 5.09 -1.83 -14.29
N CYS A 157 6.27 -1.61 -13.70
CA CYS A 157 7.47 -1.29 -14.48
C CYS A 157 8.10 -2.49 -15.20
N ASN A 158 7.95 -3.72 -14.68
CA ASN A 158 8.66 -4.91 -15.19
C ASN A 158 7.82 -5.84 -16.09
N MET A 159 6.57 -5.49 -16.40
CA MET A 159 5.69 -6.34 -17.22
C MET A 159 6.04 -6.33 -18.73
N THR A 160 7.09 -5.63 -19.15
CA THR A 160 7.54 -5.55 -20.56
C THR A 160 8.72 -6.45 -20.90
N SER A 161 8.96 -7.52 -20.15
CA SER A 161 10.00 -8.49 -20.49
C SER A 161 9.44 -9.82 -21.01
N ARG A 162 9.17 -9.92 -22.33
CA ARG A 162 10.10 -10.61 -23.25
C ARG A 162 9.66 -10.74 -24.73
N ASP A 163 8.38 -10.60 -25.11
CA ASP A 163 7.98 -10.95 -26.50
C ASP A 163 7.21 -9.89 -27.31
N ASP A 164 6.82 -8.74 -26.74
CA ASP A 164 6.09 -7.73 -27.52
C ASP A 164 7.00 -6.67 -28.13
N SER A 165 7.18 -6.81 -29.45
CA SER A 165 7.90 -5.92 -30.37
C SER A 165 7.32 -4.49 -30.47
N GLU A 166 6.23 -4.18 -29.76
CA GLU A 166 5.62 -2.85 -29.75
C GLU A 166 5.88 -2.14 -28.41
N ARG A 167 6.87 -1.25 -28.49
CA ARG A 167 7.37 -0.35 -27.44
C ARG A 167 6.25 0.38 -26.67
N ILE A 168 5.75 -0.19 -25.57
CA ILE A 168 5.35 0.64 -24.42
C ILE A 168 6.64 1.00 -23.68
N ARG A 169 7.31 2.06 -24.16
CA ARG A 169 8.32 2.76 -23.35
C ARG A 169 7.58 3.29 -22.13
N LEU A 170 7.61 2.54 -21.03
CA LEU A 170 7.11 2.98 -19.72
C LEU A 170 7.95 4.17 -19.27
N PHE A 171 7.49 5.38 -19.64
CA PHE A 171 7.91 6.61 -18.99
C PHE A 171 7.42 6.51 -17.53
N GLY A 172 8.27 6.92 -16.59
CA GLY A 172 8.10 6.67 -15.14
C GLY A 172 6.79 7.22 -14.57
N THR A 173 6.50 6.90 -13.31
CA THR A 173 5.24 7.24 -12.59
C THR A 173 4.92 8.72 -12.41
N GLY A 174 5.75 9.63 -12.91
CA GLY A 174 5.66 11.08 -12.72
C GLY A 174 4.35 11.74 -13.17
N GLY A 175 4.28 13.05 -12.98
CA GLY A 175 3.12 13.86 -13.40
C GLY A 175 1.86 13.61 -12.57
N LYS A 176 0.69 13.53 -13.24
CA LYS A 176 -0.64 13.48 -12.58
C LYS A 176 -0.85 12.23 -11.73
N LEU A 177 -0.29 11.08 -12.15
CA LEU A 177 -0.42 9.83 -11.41
C LEU A 177 0.34 9.90 -10.08
N LEU A 178 1.59 10.38 -10.12
CA LEU A 178 2.37 10.65 -8.91
C LEU A 178 1.68 11.65 -8.00
N ALA A 179 1.14 12.74 -8.56
CA ALA A 179 0.40 13.74 -7.78
C ALA A 179 -0.84 13.14 -7.08
N ALA A 180 -1.57 12.26 -7.76
CA ALA A 180 -2.71 11.55 -7.18
C ALA A 180 -2.27 10.56 -6.08
N LEU A 181 -1.16 9.85 -6.27
CA LEU A 181 -0.59 8.96 -5.25
C LEU A 181 -0.14 9.77 -4.01
N LYS A 182 0.58 10.87 -4.21
CA LYS A 182 1.00 11.78 -3.14
C LYS A 182 -0.18 12.30 -2.34
N ARG A 183 -1.21 12.81 -3.02
CA ARG A 183 -2.48 13.25 -2.41
C ARG A 183 -3.14 12.14 -1.59
N LEU A 184 -3.22 10.94 -2.16
CA LEU A 184 -3.75 9.78 -1.45
C LEU A 184 -2.97 9.52 -0.16
N MET A 185 -1.65 9.37 -0.25
CA MET A 185 -0.81 9.09 0.92
C MET A 185 -0.92 10.18 1.98
N GLY A 186 -0.96 11.46 1.59
CA GLY A 186 -1.10 12.61 2.49
C GLY A 186 -2.42 12.63 3.26
N ASN A 187 -3.48 12.04 2.72
CA ASN A 187 -4.79 11.98 3.37
C ASN A 187 -4.93 10.84 4.39
N LEU A 188 -4.05 9.81 4.36
CA LEU A 188 -4.16 8.63 5.22
C LEU A 188 -3.56 8.84 6.62
N LYS A 189 -4.27 9.57 7.48
CA LYS A 189 -3.73 10.01 8.79
C LYS A 189 -3.35 8.90 9.78
N LYS A 190 -3.93 7.70 9.63
CA LYS A 190 -3.66 6.54 10.51
C LYS A 190 -2.64 5.56 9.91
N LEU A 191 -1.95 5.94 8.84
CA LEU A 191 -1.00 5.09 8.15
C LEU A 191 0.14 4.67 9.10
N LYS A 192 0.33 3.37 9.24
CA LYS A 192 1.41 2.75 10.04
C LYS A 192 2.45 2.09 9.16
N ARG A 193 2.06 1.58 7.99
CA ARG A 193 2.97 0.91 7.06
C ARG A 193 2.71 1.38 5.63
N LEU A 194 3.76 1.81 4.97
CA LEU A 194 3.75 2.28 3.59
C LEU A 194 4.72 1.44 2.77
N GLU A 195 4.24 0.88 1.66
CA GLU A 195 5.05 0.15 0.71
C GLU A 195 4.92 0.76 -0.68
N LEU A 196 6.05 1.22 -1.23
CA LEU A 196 6.14 1.80 -2.57
C LEU A 196 7.13 0.95 -3.37
N ILE A 197 6.65 0.34 -4.44
CA ILE A 197 7.40 -0.64 -5.22
C ILE A 197 7.40 -0.21 -6.70
N ASP A 198 8.58 -0.23 -7.29
CA ASP A 198 8.82 -0.05 -8.73
C ASP A 198 8.37 1.31 -9.29
N LEU A 199 8.43 2.38 -8.49
CA LEU A 199 8.02 3.72 -8.96
C LEU A 199 8.90 4.29 -10.10
N MET A 200 10.20 3.93 -10.13
CA MET A 200 11.15 4.33 -11.17
C MET A 200 11.14 5.83 -11.51
N LEU A 201 11.07 6.67 -10.47
CA LEU A 201 11.07 8.12 -10.53
C LEU A 201 12.45 8.69 -10.89
N ASP A 202 12.45 9.92 -11.39
CA ASP A 202 13.66 10.72 -11.49
C ASP A 202 13.99 11.34 -10.11
N PRO A 203 15.29 11.55 -9.77
CA PRO A 203 15.72 12.10 -8.48
C PRO A 203 14.99 13.36 -8.01
N LYS A 204 14.64 14.26 -8.95
CA LYS A 204 13.94 15.51 -8.64
C LYS A 204 12.52 15.28 -8.15
N GLU A 205 11.84 14.25 -8.65
CA GLU A 205 10.48 13.90 -8.24
C GLU A 205 10.49 13.14 -6.91
N ALA A 206 11.46 12.23 -6.74
CA ALA A 206 11.64 11.47 -5.51
C ALA A 206 11.95 12.34 -4.30
N GLN A 207 12.60 13.50 -4.51
CA GLN A 207 12.87 14.50 -3.47
C GLN A 207 11.62 15.00 -2.75
N TYR A 208 10.46 14.93 -3.39
CA TYR A 208 9.22 15.46 -2.84
C TYR A 208 8.17 14.37 -2.66
N LEU A 209 8.55 13.09 -2.76
CA LEU A 209 7.62 11.95 -2.78
C LEU A 209 6.85 11.79 -1.46
N LEU A 210 7.52 11.99 -0.33
CA LEU A 210 6.98 11.72 1.01
C LEU A 210 6.67 13.01 1.79
N ASP A 211 6.67 14.19 1.16
CA ASP A 211 6.46 15.47 1.86
C ASP A 211 5.12 15.49 2.61
N GLU A 212 4.01 15.16 1.94
CA GLU A 212 2.69 15.16 2.59
C GLU A 212 2.59 14.04 3.65
N VAL A 213 3.32 12.93 3.46
CA VAL A 213 3.36 11.83 4.44
C VAL A 213 4.14 12.23 5.68
N CYS A 214 5.23 12.99 5.54
CA CYS A 214 5.96 13.55 6.66
C CYS A 214 5.08 14.49 7.49
N GLU A 215 4.32 15.38 6.83
CA GLU A 215 3.44 16.31 7.53
C GLU A 215 2.34 15.58 8.30
N THR A 216 1.68 14.61 7.66
CA THR A 216 0.52 13.94 8.26
C THR A 216 0.88 12.78 9.19
N CYS A 217 1.94 12.02 8.86
CA CYS A 217 2.22 10.71 9.45
C CYS A 217 3.58 10.62 10.17
N CYS A 218 4.25 11.74 10.49
CA CYS A 218 5.53 11.76 11.21
C CYS A 218 5.51 10.94 12.53
N LEU A 219 4.37 10.90 13.22
CA LEU A 219 4.18 10.16 14.48
C LEU A 219 3.48 8.81 14.31
N THR A 220 2.85 8.52 13.17
CA THR A 220 2.03 7.31 13.00
C THR A 220 2.75 6.24 12.20
N LEU A 221 3.62 6.63 11.25
CA LEU A 221 4.33 5.72 10.37
C LEU A 221 5.40 4.93 11.15
N ARG A 222 5.31 3.60 11.06
CA ARG A 222 6.21 2.64 11.74
C ARG A 222 7.03 1.81 10.78
N SER A 223 6.57 1.60 9.55
CA SER A 223 7.28 0.78 8.58
C SER A 223 7.24 1.44 7.21
N LEU A 224 8.40 1.65 6.62
CA LEU A 224 8.55 2.21 5.28
C LEU A 224 9.31 1.21 4.41
N HIS A 225 8.60 0.61 3.47
CA HIS A 225 9.15 -0.28 2.47
C HIS A 225 9.22 0.44 1.12
N VAL A 226 10.42 0.64 0.61
CA VAL A 226 10.63 1.39 -0.63
C VAL A 226 11.58 0.57 -1.48
N VAL A 227 11.12 0.15 -2.66
CA VAL A 227 11.84 -0.75 -3.58
C VAL A 227 11.78 -0.16 -4.98
N ASN A 228 12.93 -0.03 -5.64
CA ASN A 228 13.04 0.48 -7.02
C ASN A 228 12.29 1.80 -7.25
N THR A 229 12.35 2.71 -6.28
CA THR A 229 11.61 3.98 -6.34
C THR A 229 12.22 4.97 -7.30
N THR A 230 13.53 4.92 -7.55
CA THR A 230 14.22 5.79 -8.51
C THR A 230 14.98 5.00 -9.55
N ARG A 231 15.08 5.53 -10.77
CA ARG A 231 15.83 4.89 -11.89
C ARG A 231 17.33 4.81 -11.65
N VAL A 232 17.83 5.79 -10.90
CA VAL A 232 19.22 5.90 -10.51
C VAL A 232 19.30 5.92 -8.99
N GLN A 233 20.49 5.65 -8.46
CA GLN A 233 20.73 5.75 -7.04
C GLN A 233 20.37 7.16 -6.54
N TYR A 234 19.42 7.24 -5.62
CA TYR A 234 18.91 8.47 -5.04
C TYR A 234 18.73 8.29 -3.54
N GLN A 235 18.87 9.37 -2.78
CA GLN A 235 18.85 9.34 -1.33
C GLN A 235 17.57 10.00 -0.82
N MET A 236 16.75 9.26 -0.08
CA MET A 236 15.51 9.79 0.49
C MET A 236 15.75 10.37 1.89
N LEU A 237 15.75 11.70 2.01
CA LEU A 237 16.00 12.40 3.28
C LEU A 237 14.79 12.37 4.23
N HIS A 238 13.57 12.14 3.72
CA HIS A 238 12.32 12.11 4.51
C HIS A 238 12.33 11.09 5.62
N VAL A 239 13.08 10.00 5.46
CA VAL A 239 13.16 8.91 6.43
C VAL A 239 13.53 9.45 7.82
N GLY A 240 14.36 10.50 7.88
CA GLY A 240 14.79 11.16 9.12
C GLY A 240 13.69 11.86 9.93
N VAL A 241 12.51 12.09 9.35
CA VAL A 241 11.41 12.84 9.98
C VAL A 241 10.43 11.91 10.71
N PHE A 242 10.39 10.63 10.36
CA PHE A 242 9.44 9.68 10.95
C PHE A 242 9.94 9.18 12.32
N LEU A 243 9.43 9.75 13.40
CA LEU A 243 9.93 9.52 14.77
C LEU A 243 9.70 8.09 15.28
N ASN A 244 8.68 7.42 14.76
CA ASN A 244 8.29 6.06 15.18
C ASN A 244 8.69 4.98 14.16
N LEU A 245 9.57 5.30 13.21
CA LEU A 245 9.95 4.41 12.12
C LEU A 245 10.87 3.28 12.57
N GLN A 246 10.36 2.05 12.51
CA GLN A 246 11.04 0.86 12.99
C GLN A 246 11.80 0.12 11.88
N ILE A 247 11.29 0.17 10.65
CA ILE A 247 11.80 -0.62 9.53
C ILE A 247 11.99 0.28 8.32
N VAL A 248 13.20 0.22 7.75
CA VAL A 248 13.55 0.87 6.49
C VAL A 248 14.20 -0.17 5.57
N THR A 249 13.68 -0.31 4.36
CA THR A 249 14.16 -1.32 3.40
C THR A 249 14.85 -0.73 2.16
N GLU A 250 14.94 0.59 2.11
CA GLU A 250 15.48 1.39 1.01
C GLU A 250 17.02 1.44 1.03
N ARG A 251 17.64 1.95 -0.04
CA ARG A 251 19.08 2.20 -0.08
C ARG A 251 19.47 3.52 0.60
N ILE A 252 19.67 3.47 1.92
CA ILE A 252 20.09 4.64 2.70
C ILE A 252 21.61 4.76 2.83
N SER A 253 22.12 5.97 3.07
CA SER A 253 23.55 6.18 3.37
C SER A 253 23.90 5.85 4.82
N THR A 254 25.17 5.55 5.09
CA THR A 254 25.68 5.39 6.47
C THR A 254 25.49 6.63 7.32
N ALA A 255 25.59 7.84 6.76
CA ALA A 255 25.27 9.06 7.49
C ALA A 255 23.78 9.18 7.81
N THR A 256 22.89 8.80 6.88
CA THR A 256 21.44 8.77 7.14
C THR A 256 21.09 7.78 8.25
N VAL A 257 21.74 6.61 8.30
CA VAL A 257 21.59 5.64 9.40
C VAL A 257 21.95 6.26 10.75
N LEU A 258 23.07 6.99 10.82
CA LEU A 258 23.52 7.66 12.05
C LEU A 258 22.54 8.74 12.50
N LEU A 259 22.03 9.55 11.57
CA LEU A 259 21.04 10.59 11.87
C LEU A 259 19.72 9.98 12.37
N LEU A 260 19.25 8.90 11.73
CA LEU A 260 18.07 8.16 12.17
C LEU A 260 18.21 7.64 13.59
N ALA A 261 19.36 7.03 13.92
CA ALA A 261 19.61 6.58 15.28
C ALA A 261 19.68 7.75 16.27
N TYR A 262 20.41 8.81 15.92
CA TYR A 262 20.63 9.97 16.80
C TYR A 262 19.34 10.69 17.19
N HIS A 263 18.44 10.92 16.22
CA HIS A 263 17.14 11.55 16.46
C HIS A 263 16.09 10.54 16.94
N GLY A 264 16.18 9.27 16.52
CA GLY A 264 15.30 8.17 16.87
C GLY A 264 15.71 7.41 18.13
N ARG A 265 16.05 8.10 19.23
CA ARG A 265 16.51 7.43 20.47
C ARG A 265 15.47 6.51 21.10
N ASN A 266 14.19 6.69 20.77
CA ASN A 266 13.07 5.86 21.24
C ASN A 266 12.77 4.66 20.32
N LEU A 267 13.59 4.42 19.30
CA LEU A 267 13.40 3.31 18.37
C LEU A 267 13.69 1.97 19.06
N LYS A 268 12.62 1.27 19.46
CA LYS A 268 12.70 -0.09 20.04
C LYS A 268 13.27 -1.11 19.06
N TRP A 269 12.97 -0.94 17.78
CA TRP A 269 13.38 -1.81 16.71
C TRP A 269 13.83 -0.93 15.55
N PHE A 270 15.08 -1.04 15.13
CA PHE A 270 15.60 -0.32 13.97
C PHE A 270 16.26 -1.34 13.05
N PHE A 271 15.63 -1.68 11.93
CA PHE A 271 16.14 -2.72 11.03
C PHE A 271 16.55 -2.12 9.68
N VAL A 272 17.83 -2.31 9.33
CA VAL A 272 18.41 -1.84 8.06
C VAL A 272 19.15 -2.99 7.39
N ARG A 273 18.83 -3.23 6.12
CA ARG A 273 19.48 -4.24 5.27
C ARG A 273 20.86 -3.73 4.81
N GLY A 274 21.93 -4.40 5.22
CA GLY A 274 23.31 -3.97 4.95
C GLY A 274 23.65 -3.83 3.46
N ASN A 275 23.19 -4.77 2.62
CA ASN A 275 23.41 -4.73 1.17
C ASN A 275 22.73 -3.55 0.46
N SER A 276 21.80 -2.89 1.13
CA SER A 276 21.16 -1.67 0.63
C SER A 276 21.90 -0.40 1.06
N VAL A 277 22.84 -0.47 2.00
CA VAL A 277 23.45 0.74 2.58
C VAL A 277 24.66 1.20 1.76
N ILE A 278 24.86 2.51 1.67
CA ILE A 278 25.96 3.13 0.92
C ILE A 278 26.86 3.86 1.91
N ILE A 279 28.15 3.53 1.94
CA ILE A 279 29.13 4.22 2.78
C ILE A 279 29.35 5.64 2.22
N LYS A 280 28.74 6.64 2.86
CA LYS A 280 28.83 8.05 2.43
C LYS A 280 28.39 9.01 3.53
N CYS A 281 29.11 10.12 3.68
CA CYS A 281 28.62 11.33 4.37
C CYS A 281 28.07 12.28 3.32
N ASP A 282 26.77 12.21 3.09
CA ASP A 282 26.03 12.90 2.03
C ASP A 282 25.29 14.15 2.50
N TRP A 283 25.13 14.33 3.80
CA TRP A 283 24.51 15.51 4.38
C TRP A 283 25.51 16.67 4.39
N LYS A 284 25.08 17.84 3.91
CA LYS A 284 25.79 19.10 4.17
C LYS A 284 25.47 19.55 5.59
N GLN A 285 26.43 20.22 6.23
CA GLN A 285 26.17 20.88 7.50
C GLN A 285 25.05 21.89 7.32
N ARG A 286 23.98 21.73 8.09
CA ARG A 286 22.88 22.68 8.15
C ARG A 286 23.19 23.75 9.21
N ALA A 287 22.53 24.90 9.12
CA ALA A 287 22.74 26.01 10.05
C ALA A 287 22.39 25.65 11.51
N ASP A 288 21.51 24.67 11.71
CA ASP A 288 21.10 24.14 13.01
C ASP A 288 22.07 23.09 13.59
N TRP A 289 23.10 22.68 12.86
CA TRP A 289 24.04 21.64 13.31
C TRP A 289 25.33 22.25 13.87
N THR A 290 25.68 21.84 15.09
CA THR A 290 27.00 22.13 15.66
C THR A 290 28.12 21.50 14.84
N ASP A 291 29.29 22.14 14.79
CA ASP A 291 30.48 21.61 14.10
C ASP A 291 30.89 20.23 14.63
N GLU A 292 30.77 20.04 15.95
CA GLU A 292 31.05 18.78 16.64
C GLU A 292 30.12 17.66 16.13
N PHE A 293 28.82 17.94 16.06
CA PHE A 293 27.84 16.98 15.56
C PHE A 293 28.11 16.60 14.10
N TYR A 294 28.39 17.58 13.24
CA TYR A 294 28.69 17.31 11.84
C TYR A 294 29.99 16.51 11.67
N SER A 295 31.03 16.84 12.45
CA SER A 295 32.28 16.08 12.48
C SER A 295 32.08 14.63 12.94
N TRP A 296 31.21 14.42 13.94
CA TRP A 296 30.82 13.09 14.40
C TRP A 296 30.14 12.28 13.28
N VAL A 297 29.16 12.85 12.57
CA VAL A 297 28.50 12.17 11.44
C VAL A 297 29.52 11.81 10.36
N LYS A 298 30.37 12.77 9.97
CA LYS A 298 31.37 12.61 8.89
C LYS A 298 32.44 11.58 9.21
N THR A 299 32.76 11.40 10.48
CA THR A 299 33.75 10.43 10.95
C THR A 299 33.14 9.04 11.01
N ASN A 300 31.98 8.91 11.64
CA ASN A 300 31.36 7.61 11.89
C ASN A 300 30.68 7.01 10.67
N SER A 301 30.33 7.81 9.65
CA SER A 301 29.72 7.30 8.42
C SER A 301 30.71 6.58 7.49
N ARG A 302 32.00 6.50 7.82
CA ARG A 302 33.06 5.99 6.92
C ARG A 302 33.16 4.48 6.84
N SER A 303 32.54 3.73 7.75
CA SER A 303 32.53 2.27 7.70
C SER A 303 31.31 1.70 8.40
N TYR A 304 30.90 0.47 8.04
CA TYR A 304 29.80 -0.20 8.72
C TYR A 304 30.09 -0.44 10.19
N THR A 305 31.31 -0.84 10.55
CA THR A 305 31.68 -1.13 11.95
C THR A 305 31.57 0.10 12.86
N LEU A 306 31.95 1.28 12.37
CA LEU A 306 31.78 2.54 13.10
C LEU A 306 30.30 2.87 13.28
N VAL A 307 29.50 2.77 12.21
CA VAL A 307 28.06 3.01 12.30
C VAL A 307 27.41 2.05 13.28
N GLU A 308 27.69 0.75 13.19
CA GLU A 308 27.12 -0.25 14.09
C GLU A 308 27.45 0.01 15.55
N LYS A 309 28.69 0.43 15.83
CA LYS A 309 29.13 0.81 17.17
C LYS A 309 28.33 2.01 17.70
N GLU A 310 28.29 3.10 16.95
CA GLU A 310 27.60 4.33 17.39
C GLU A 310 26.09 4.13 17.52
N VAL A 311 25.46 3.46 16.56
CA VAL A 311 24.02 3.15 16.61
C VAL A 311 23.71 2.24 17.81
N SER A 312 24.56 1.25 18.09
CA SER A 312 24.41 0.39 19.28
C SER A 312 24.49 1.19 20.58
N GLN A 313 25.40 2.17 20.65
CA GLN A 313 25.55 3.05 21.81
C GLN A 313 24.32 3.96 21.98
N ILE A 314 23.82 4.54 20.89
CA ILE A 314 22.66 5.46 20.93
C ILE A 314 21.38 4.72 21.33
N LEU A 315 21.14 3.53 20.77
CA LEU A 315 19.92 2.76 21.01
C LEU A 315 19.97 1.92 22.29
N GLY A 316 21.14 1.76 22.90
CA GLY A 316 21.31 1.00 24.15
C GLY A 316 21.23 -0.52 24.01
N TYR A 317 21.29 -1.06 22.79
CA TYR A 317 21.35 -2.49 22.52
C TYR A 317 22.31 -2.80 21.37
N LYS A 318 22.76 -4.06 21.27
CA LYS A 318 23.66 -4.49 20.19
C LYS A 318 22.91 -4.44 18.85
N TRP A 319 23.24 -3.45 18.05
CA TRP A 319 22.67 -3.21 16.73
C TRP A 319 23.70 -3.56 15.63
N ARG A 320 23.23 -4.17 14.54
CA ARG A 320 24.05 -4.50 13.37
C ARG A 320 23.22 -4.40 12.09
N PHE A 321 23.89 -4.17 10.97
CA PHE A 321 23.25 -4.30 9.67
C PHE A 321 22.79 -5.75 9.45
N LEU A 322 21.61 -5.90 8.88
CA LEU A 322 21.05 -7.21 8.60
C LEU A 322 21.57 -7.74 7.28
N THR A 323 21.93 -9.02 7.26
CA THR A 323 22.17 -9.73 6.01
C THR A 323 20.86 -9.97 5.26
N ASP A 324 20.91 -10.27 3.98
CA ASP A 324 19.72 -10.58 3.18
C ASP A 324 18.93 -11.78 3.74
N LYS A 325 19.64 -12.76 4.33
CA LYS A 325 19.01 -13.92 4.95
C LYS A 325 18.29 -13.54 6.24
N ASP A 326 18.93 -12.75 7.10
CA ASP A 326 18.33 -12.27 8.34
C ASP A 326 17.14 -11.36 8.06
N PHE A 327 17.26 -10.52 7.03
CA PHE A 327 16.20 -9.63 6.59
C PHE A 327 14.97 -10.37 6.06
N LYS A 328 15.15 -11.46 5.30
CA LYS A 328 14.03 -12.31 4.84
C LYS A 328 13.37 -13.10 5.97
N ARG A 329 14.11 -13.39 7.05
CA ARG A 329 13.63 -14.12 8.23
C ARG A 329 13.01 -13.22 9.29
N LEU A 330 13.03 -11.90 9.09
CA LEU A 330 12.33 -10.95 9.95
C LEU A 330 10.82 -11.17 9.81
N ASP A 331 10.31 -12.07 10.61
CA ASP A 331 8.89 -12.20 10.89
C ASP A 331 8.54 -11.15 11.92
N ILE A 332 8.39 -9.91 11.45
CA ILE A 332 8.03 -8.81 12.33
C ILE A 332 6.53 -8.95 12.56
N ASN A 333 6.18 -9.52 13.71
CA ASN A 333 4.80 -9.58 14.17
C ASN A 333 4.34 -8.15 14.52
N LEU A 334 4.00 -7.37 13.48
CA LEU A 334 3.54 -5.98 13.57
C LEU A 334 2.15 -5.85 14.23
N HIS A 335 1.55 -6.98 14.61
CA HIS A 335 0.28 -7.11 15.32
C HIS A 335 0.43 -7.26 16.84
N ASP A 336 1.64 -7.50 17.36
CA ASP A 336 1.93 -7.44 18.80
C ASP A 336 2.15 -5.99 19.25
N PHE A 337 1.13 -5.13 19.09
CA PHE A 337 1.03 -3.81 19.73
C PHE A 337 -0.41 -3.38 19.97
#